data_AF-A0A1Q5T403-F1
#
_entry.id   AF-A0A1Q5T403-F1
#
_cell.length_a   1.000
_cell.length_b   1.000
_cell.length_c   1.000
_cell.angle_alpha   90.00
_cell.angle_beta   90.00
_cell.angle_gamma   90.00
#
_symmetry.space_group_name_H-M   'P 1'
#
loop_
_entity.id
_entity.type
_entity.pdbx_description
1 polymer ?
#
loop_
_entity_poly.entity_id
_entity_poly.type
_entity_poly.pdbx_seq_one_letter_code
_entity_poly.pdbx_strand_id
1 'polypeptide(L)'
;MADIPTFRNLSLERHGSVFVLTMQKPPENRLNSLYCQEMIRAYRTVEKLLGPDSEGAVITRGNDAKFWCTGLELDEADTNPFANTDGFYPVCRSFEAMSKIEQFD
;
A
#
# COMPACT_ATOMS: atom_id res chain seq x y z
N MET A 1 14.73 -18.09 -3.07
CA MET A 1 14.19 -16.72 -2.93
C MET A 1 12.71 -16.85 -2.78
N ALA A 2 12.07 -16.20 -1.79
CA ALA A 2 10.62 -16.23 -1.69
C ALA A 2 10.02 -15.42 -2.83
N ASP A 3 9.11 -16.02 -3.59
CA ASP A 3 8.47 -15.36 -4.72
C ASP A 3 7.53 -14.26 -4.24
N ILE A 4 7.52 -13.14 -4.97
CA ILE A 4 6.61 -12.03 -4.71
C ILE A 4 5.20 -12.46 -5.20
N PRO A 5 4.17 -12.43 -4.33
CA PRO A 5 2.82 -12.78 -4.72
C PRO A 5 2.24 -11.79 -5.73
N THR A 6 1.26 -12.24 -6.50
CA THR A 6 0.48 -11.35 -7.38
C THR A 6 -0.58 -10.58 -6.60
N PHE A 7 -0.80 -9.34 -7.01
CA PHE A 7 -1.80 -8.43 -6.44
C PHE A 7 -2.77 -7.97 -7.53
N ARG A 8 -3.99 -7.61 -7.11
CA ARG A 8 -4.96 -7.00 -8.01
C ARG A 8 -4.71 -5.49 -8.09
N ASN A 9 -4.51 -4.99 -9.32
CA ASN A 9 -4.29 -3.56 -9.58
C ASN A 9 -3.06 -2.96 -8.87
N LEU A 10 -2.11 -3.79 -8.45
CA LEU A 10 -0.82 -3.40 -7.88
C LEU A 10 0.26 -4.31 -8.49
N SER A 11 1.47 -3.77 -8.62
CA SER A 11 2.68 -4.59 -8.84
C SER A 11 3.73 -4.24 -7.80
N LEU A 12 4.52 -5.24 -7.42
CA LEU A 12 5.58 -5.09 -6.43
C LEU A 12 6.88 -5.62 -7.03
N GLU A 13 7.86 -4.74 -7.16
CA GLU A 13 9.20 -5.07 -7.66
C GLU A 13 10.22 -4.96 -6.53
N ARG A 14 11.25 -5.81 -6.52
CA ARG A 14 12.30 -5.82 -5.50
C ARG A 14 13.66 -5.52 -6.13
N HIS A 15 14.35 -4.55 -5.54
CA HIS A 15 15.72 -4.15 -5.87
C HIS A 15 16.56 -4.16 -4.57
N GLY A 16 17.08 -5.34 -4.21
CA GLY A 16 17.81 -5.51 -2.94
C GLY A 16 16.88 -5.37 -1.73
N SER A 17 17.12 -4.35 -0.89
CA SER A 17 16.29 -3.96 0.25
C SER A 17 15.26 -2.86 -0.07
N VAL A 18 15.22 -2.40 -1.33
CA VAL A 18 14.25 -1.41 -1.81
C VAL A 18 13.14 -2.11 -2.60
N PHE A 19 11.89 -1.78 -2.29
CA PHE A 19 10.71 -2.31 -2.97
C PHE A 19 9.95 -1.17 -3.67
N VAL A 20 9.50 -1.41 -4.89
CA VAL A 20 8.71 -0.45 -5.68
C VAL A 20 7.30 -1.01 -5.83
N LEU A 21 6.35 -0.38 -5.13
CA LEU A 21 4.92 -0.65 -5.23
C LEU A 21 4.30 0.29 -6.27
N THR A 22 3.77 -0.25 -7.36
CA THR A 22 3.14 0.53 -8.44
C THR A 22 1.61 0.38 -8.42
N MET A 23 0.92 1.50 -8.21
CA MET A 23 -0.54 1.62 -8.14
C MET A 23 -1.17 1.69 -9.54
N GLN A 24 -2.08 0.76 -9.84
CA GLN A 24 -2.63 0.51 -11.18
C GLN A 24 -4.15 0.30 -11.19
N LYS A 25 -4.89 0.78 -10.19
CA LYS A 25 -6.36 0.65 -10.15
C LYS A 25 -7.02 1.70 -11.05
N PRO A 26 -7.78 1.30 -12.07
CA PRO A 26 -8.66 2.23 -12.76
C PRO A 26 -9.93 2.53 -11.94
N PRO A 27 -10.51 3.74 -12.06
CA PRO A 27 -9.87 4.94 -12.60
C PRO A 27 -8.93 5.57 -11.55
N GLU A 28 -7.74 5.99 -12.01
CA GLU A 28 -6.87 6.97 -11.31
C GLU A 28 -6.55 6.65 -9.84
N ASN A 29 -6.47 5.36 -9.51
CA ASN A 29 -6.07 4.84 -8.20
C ASN A 29 -6.99 5.24 -7.03
N ARG A 30 -8.29 5.50 -7.27
CA ARG A 30 -9.25 5.78 -6.18
C ARG A 30 -9.28 4.66 -5.14
N LEU A 31 -9.20 5.05 -3.89
CA LEU A 31 -9.12 4.16 -2.74
C LEU A 31 -10.50 3.69 -2.33
N ASN A 32 -10.72 2.38 -2.39
CA ASN A 32 -11.85 1.70 -1.78
C ASN A 32 -11.35 0.59 -0.86
N SER A 33 -12.25 0.00 -0.07
CA SER A 33 -11.91 -1.01 0.93
C SER A 33 -11.06 -2.15 0.36
N LEU A 34 -11.46 -2.71 -0.78
CA LEU A 34 -10.77 -3.84 -1.40
C LEU A 34 -9.35 -3.46 -1.85
N TYR A 35 -9.21 -2.28 -2.47
CA TYR A 35 -7.91 -1.83 -2.96
C TYR A 35 -6.96 -1.48 -1.82
N CYS A 36 -7.49 -0.86 -0.76
CA CYS A 36 -6.75 -0.61 0.47
C CYS A 36 -6.25 -1.91 1.12
N GLN A 37 -7.08 -2.96 1.17
CA GLN A 37 -6.67 -4.27 1.68
C GLN A 37 -5.56 -4.91 0.83
N GLU A 38 -5.59 -4.76 -0.49
CA GLU A 38 -4.51 -5.22 -1.36
C GLU A 38 -3.21 -4.43 -1.12
N MET A 39 -3.28 -3.12 -0.87
CA MET A 39 -2.11 -2.32 -0.49
C MET A 39 -1.51 -2.78 0.85
N ILE A 40 -2.35 -3.02 1.87
CA ILE A 40 -1.91 -3.55 3.17
C ILE A 40 -1.24 -4.91 3.01
N ARG A 41 -1.81 -5.79 2.18
CA ARG A 41 -1.22 -7.08 1.86
C ARG A 41 0.16 -6.93 1.20
N ALA A 42 0.33 -5.95 0.32
CA ALA A 42 1.62 -5.64 -0.30
C ALA A 42 2.65 -5.17 0.73
N TYR A 43 2.29 -4.24 1.62
CA TYR A 43 3.18 -3.78 2.70
C TYR A 43 3.62 -4.91 3.64
N ARG A 44 2.68 -5.72 4.11
CA ARG A 44 2.98 -6.90 4.94
C ARG A 44 3.84 -7.93 4.20
N THR A 45 3.71 -8.02 2.88
CA THR A 45 4.57 -8.88 2.06
C THR A 45 6.00 -8.35 2.08
N VAL A 46 6.19 -7.04 1.93
CA VAL A 46 7.52 -6.41 2.02
C VAL A 46 8.15 -6.67 3.40
N GLU A 47 7.42 -6.42 4.49
CA GLU A 47 7.91 -6.68 5.86
C GLU A 47 8.38 -8.13 6.04
N LYS A 48 7.60 -9.09 5.55
CA LYS A 48 7.97 -10.52 5.59
C LYS A 48 9.19 -10.84 4.74
N LEU A 49 9.35 -10.20 3.58
CA LEU A 49 10.47 -10.43 2.66
C LEU A 49 11.78 -9.77 3.11
N LEU A 50 11.70 -8.67 3.86
CA LEU A 50 12.83 -8.04 4.53
C LEU A 50 13.25 -8.86 5.75
N GLY A 51 12.26 -9.29 6.55
CA GLY A 51 12.48 -9.92 7.84
C GLY A 51 12.43 -8.90 8.99
N PRO A 52 12.31 -9.38 10.24
CA PRO A 52 12.27 -8.51 11.41
C PRO A 52 13.55 -7.70 11.54
N ASP A 53 13.42 -6.45 12.00
CA ASP A 53 14.52 -5.51 12.28
C ASP A 53 15.52 -5.28 11.14
N SER A 54 15.11 -5.60 9.91
CA SER A 54 15.93 -5.40 8.71
C SER A 54 15.67 -4.02 8.12
N GLU A 55 16.74 -3.33 7.74
CA GLU A 55 16.64 -2.07 7.02
C GLU A 55 16.10 -2.28 5.60
N GLY A 56 15.24 -1.37 5.16
CA GLY A 56 14.69 -1.39 3.82
C GLY A 56 13.83 -0.16 3.55
N ALA A 57 13.41 -0.02 2.29
CA ALA A 57 12.56 1.08 1.87
C ALA A 57 11.47 0.59 0.93
N VAL A 58 10.31 1.25 0.97
CA VAL A 58 9.22 1.04 0.02
C VAL A 58 8.89 2.35 -0.67
N ILE A 59 8.97 2.35 -1.99
CA ILE A 59 8.57 3.46 -2.85
C ILE A 59 7.18 3.13 -3.39
N THR A 60 6.19 3.96 -3.05
CA THR A 60 4.83 3.82 -3.59
C THR A 60 4.61 4.85 -4.69
N ARG A 61 4.37 4.40 -5.92
CA ARG A 61 4.20 5.27 -7.10
C ARG A 61 2.89 4.99 -7.84
N GLY A 62 2.41 5.99 -8.58
CA GLY A 62 1.39 5.81 -9.60
C GLY A 62 1.97 5.17 -10.87
N ASN A 63 1.12 4.51 -11.65
CA ASN A 63 1.51 3.94 -12.95
C ASN A 63 1.50 4.96 -14.11
N ASP A 64 0.92 6.14 -13.88
CA ASP A 64 0.80 7.19 -14.89
C ASP A 64 1.45 8.49 -14.40
N ALA A 65 1.83 9.35 -15.35
CA ALA A 65 2.47 10.63 -15.08
C ALA A 65 1.51 11.68 -14.52
N LYS A 66 0.19 11.53 -14.72
CA LYS A 66 -0.81 12.54 -14.35
C LYS A 66 -1.33 12.35 -12.93
N PHE A 67 -1.54 11.10 -12.51
CA PHE A 67 -2.19 10.81 -11.23
C PHE A 67 -1.45 9.76 -10.40
N TRP A 68 -1.11 10.12 -9.16
CA TRP A 68 -0.73 9.16 -8.14
C TRP A 68 -1.97 8.46 -7.57
N CYS A 69 -2.92 9.23 -7.05
CA CYS A 69 -4.23 8.81 -6.55
C CYS A 69 -5.19 10.01 -6.54
N THR A 70 -6.47 9.79 -6.83
CA THR A 70 -7.52 10.84 -6.78
C THR A 70 -8.38 10.82 -5.52
N GLY A 71 -7.93 10.14 -4.47
CA GLY A 71 -8.56 10.14 -3.14
C GLY A 71 -9.48 8.94 -2.90
N LEU A 72 -10.42 9.11 -1.98
CA LEU A 72 -11.37 8.07 -1.56
C LEU A 72 -12.50 7.89 -2.57
N GLU A 73 -12.97 6.65 -2.72
CA GLU A 73 -14.21 6.32 -3.40
C GLU A 73 -15.39 6.68 -2.49
N LEU A 74 -15.84 7.94 -2.55
CA LEU A 74 -16.86 8.49 -1.65
C LEU A 74 -18.19 7.71 -1.71
N ASP A 75 -18.56 7.25 -2.89
CA ASP A 75 -19.81 6.49 -3.12
C ASP A 75 -19.78 5.10 -2.45
N GLU A 76 -18.60 4.57 -2.07
CA GLU A 76 -18.52 3.31 -1.33
C GLU A 76 -19.18 3.44 0.05
N ALA A 77 -19.04 4.60 0.71
CA ALA A 77 -19.58 4.84 2.04
C ALA A 77 -21.12 4.81 2.07
N ASP A 78 -21.77 5.06 0.93
CA ASP A 78 -23.23 5.02 0.81
C ASP A 78 -23.77 3.59 0.90
N THR A 79 -22.95 2.59 0.57
CA THR A 79 -23.34 1.17 0.57
C THR A 79 -22.59 0.33 1.61
N ASN A 80 -21.44 0.82 2.07
CA ASN A 80 -20.62 0.19 3.09
C ASN A 80 -20.23 1.21 4.18
N PRO A 81 -20.95 1.24 5.32
CA PRO A 81 -20.64 2.14 6.44
C PRO A 81 -19.22 1.95 7.02
N PHE A 82 -18.59 0.81 6.76
CA PHE A 82 -17.26 0.46 7.25
C PHE A 82 -16.15 0.74 6.23
N ALA A 83 -16.45 1.36 5.08
CA ALA A 83 -15.50 1.56 3.98
C ALA A 83 -14.16 2.17 4.42
N ASN A 84 -14.20 3.17 5.30
CA ASN A 84 -12.99 3.81 5.79
C ASN A 84 -12.28 3.00 6.88
N THR A 85 -13.05 2.39 7.79
CA THR A 85 -12.52 1.59 8.91
C THR A 85 -11.84 0.31 8.42
N ASP A 86 -12.40 -0.31 7.38
CA ASP A 86 -11.88 -1.54 6.78
C ASP A 86 -10.92 -1.25 5.61
N GLY A 87 -10.86 -0.01 5.13
CA GLY A 87 -10.04 0.38 3.99
C GLY A 87 -8.96 1.37 4.35
N PHE A 88 -9.30 2.66 4.26
CA PHE A 88 -8.35 3.75 4.28
C PHE A 88 -7.59 3.90 5.61
N TYR A 89 -8.26 3.84 6.75
CA TYR A 89 -7.59 4.06 8.04
C TYR A 89 -6.51 3.01 8.33
N PRO A 90 -6.73 1.70 8.11
CA PRO A 90 -5.68 0.68 8.23
C PRO A 90 -4.49 0.88 7.29
N VAL A 91 -4.68 1.47 6.09
CA VAL A 91 -3.57 1.81 5.19
C VAL A 91 -2.68 2.88 5.81
N CYS A 92 -3.27 3.97 6.34
CA CYS A 92 -2.51 5.02 7.02
C CYS A 92 -1.70 4.45 8.19
N ARG A 93 -2.31 3.58 9.00
CA ARG A 93 -1.63 2.91 10.11
C ARG A 93 -0.49 2.00 9.64
N SER A 94 -0.63 1.36 8.49
CA SER A 94 0.44 0.52 7.91
C SER A 94 1.62 1.38 7.45
N PHE A 95 1.37 2.53 6.84
CA PHE A 95 2.43 3.49 6.49
C PHE A 95 3.17 3.99 7.74
N GLU A 96 2.43 4.41 8.77
CA GLU A 96 3.01 4.86 10.04
C GLU A 96 3.87 3.78 10.69
N ALA A 97 3.43 2.52 10.69
CA ALA A 97 4.18 1.41 11.28
C ALA A 97 5.49 1.10 10.54
N MET A 98 5.51 1.29 9.21
CA MET A 98 6.70 1.07 8.39
C MET A 98 7.73 2.19 8.54
N SER A 99 7.27 3.43 8.72
CA SER A 99 8.13 4.53 9.14
C SER A 99 8.38 4.43 10.65
N LYS A 100 9.36 3.63 11.10
CA LYS A 100 9.87 3.76 12.47
C LYS A 100 10.29 5.23 12.65
N ILE A 101 9.45 6.04 13.30
CA ILE A 101 9.81 7.40 13.71
C ILE A 101 10.82 7.18 14.84
N GLU A 102 12.10 7.15 14.49
CA GLU A 102 13.16 7.31 15.47
C GLU A 102 13.02 8.72 16.04
N GLN A 103 12.34 8.83 17.19
CA GLN A 103 12.56 9.96 18.08
C GLN A 103 13.98 9.79 18.61
N PHE A 104 14.89 10.57 18.06
CA PHE A 104 16.20 10.78 18.68
C PHE A 104 15.96 11.55 19.98
N ASP A 105 16.30 10.92 21.11
CA ASP A 105 16.47 11.59 22.41
C ASP A 105 17.63 12.61 22.38
#